data_AF-A0A3M0JHN1-F1
#
_entry.id   AF-A0A3M0JHN1-F1
#
_cell.length_a   1.000
_cell.length_b   1.000
_cell.length_c   1.000
_cell.angle_alpha   90.00
_cell.angle_beta   90.00
_cell.angle_gamma   90.00
#
_symmetry.space_group_name_H-M   'P 1'
#
loop_
_entity.id
_entity.type
_entity.pdbx_description
1 polymer ?
#
loop_
_entity_poly.entity_id
_entity_poly.type
_entity_poly.pdbx_seq_one_letter_code
_entity_poly.pdbx_strand_id
1 'polypeptide(L)'
;MGHPPATRRTPKHGLSLQEPEEKSLDAPLPLVERLRKITLPRDKEDSLKRPAGPLQAADLETPGFIASQEGSTIRDLCKAHRDYGRDSPYFRGLLRSDLDAAVVIPADLKQLFSCLLDSTEFKLWVEAWRQQLREALPSLLRDLETAVDDNGNPLTLEHLMGEGRWADPSDQTSDIPIKALQIAREHAVSAFFGMVPDGPVVPYYKIMQGAKESFTKFVERLT
;
A
#
# COMPACT_ATOMS: atom_id res chain seq x y z
N MET A 1 -70.19 -27.44 -14.09
CA MET A 1 -69.86 -26.02 -14.34
C MET A 1 -69.92 -25.25 -13.03
N GLY A 2 -68.89 -24.47 -12.70
CA GLY A 2 -68.98 -23.33 -11.79
C GLY A 2 -68.45 -23.52 -10.37
N HIS A 3 -67.15 -23.31 -10.16
CA HIS A 3 -66.66 -22.58 -8.98
C HIS A 3 -66.86 -21.07 -9.23
N PRO A 4 -66.97 -20.24 -8.17
CA PRO A 4 -65.79 -19.47 -7.79
C PRO A 4 -65.56 -19.29 -6.27
N PRO A 5 -64.38 -18.78 -5.87
CA PRO A 5 -63.80 -18.96 -4.54
C PRO A 5 -63.78 -17.68 -3.67
N ALA A 6 -63.27 -17.89 -2.45
CA ALA A 6 -63.16 -16.97 -1.33
C ALA A 6 -62.34 -15.68 -1.59
N THR A 7 -62.78 -14.63 -0.90
CA THR A 7 -62.23 -13.28 -0.81
C THR A 7 -60.81 -13.25 -0.24
N ARG A 8 -59.86 -12.66 -0.96
CA ARG A 8 -58.63 -12.09 -0.37
C ARG A 8 -58.30 -10.77 -1.05
N ARG A 9 -58.42 -9.68 -0.30
CA ARG A 9 -57.99 -8.33 -0.70
C ARG A 9 -56.46 -8.26 -0.59
N THR A 10 -55.79 -7.87 -1.67
CA THR A 10 -54.40 -7.40 -1.67
C THR A 10 -54.40 -5.91 -2.04
N PRO A 11 -53.65 -5.05 -1.33
CA PRO A 11 -53.36 -3.70 -1.81
C PRO A 11 -52.37 -3.78 -2.97
N LYS A 12 -52.67 -3.07 -4.05
CA LYS A 12 -51.72 -2.79 -5.14
C LYS A 12 -50.67 -1.83 -4.59
N HIS A 13 -49.43 -2.28 -4.45
CA HIS A 13 -48.28 -1.39 -4.38
C HIS A 13 -47.58 -1.50 -5.73
N GLY A 14 -47.67 -0.42 -6.51
CA GLY A 14 -46.88 -0.27 -7.72
C GLY A 14 -45.41 -0.19 -7.30
N LEU A 15 -44.64 -1.21 -7.68
CA LEU A 15 -43.19 -1.14 -7.70
C LEU A 15 -42.80 -0.24 -8.86
N SER A 16 -42.51 1.03 -8.57
CA SER A 16 -41.69 1.84 -9.47
C SER A 16 -40.26 1.33 -9.32
N LEU A 17 -39.82 0.47 -10.23
CA LEU A 17 -38.41 0.20 -10.46
C LEU A 17 -37.79 1.53 -10.94
N GLN A 18 -37.18 2.28 -10.03
CA GLN A 18 -36.15 3.23 -10.42
C GLN A 18 -34.93 2.40 -10.79
N GLU A 19 -34.65 2.33 -12.09
CA GLU A 19 -33.34 1.93 -12.58
C GLU A 19 -32.29 2.84 -11.93
N PRO A 20 -31.23 2.30 -11.30
CA PRO A 20 -30.08 3.12 -10.97
C PRO A 20 -29.38 3.45 -12.28
N GLU A 21 -29.27 4.75 -12.58
CA GLU A 21 -28.39 5.22 -13.64
C GLU A 21 -26.98 4.63 -13.45
N GLU A 22 -26.55 3.84 -14.43
CA GLU A 22 -25.15 3.48 -14.61
C GLU A 22 -24.34 4.75 -14.87
N LYS A 23 -23.81 5.36 -13.81
CA LYS A 23 -22.63 6.22 -13.93
C LYS A 23 -21.39 5.37 -13.83
N SER A 24 -20.97 4.95 -15.03
CA SER A 24 -19.60 4.78 -15.53
C SER A 24 -18.50 4.63 -14.48
N LEU A 25 -17.82 3.48 -14.60
CA LEU A 25 -16.65 3.01 -13.88
C LEU A 25 -15.61 4.10 -13.59
N ASP A 26 -15.30 4.27 -12.29
CA ASP A 26 -13.93 4.51 -11.85
C ASP A 26 -13.51 3.30 -11.00
N ALA A 27 -12.93 2.30 -11.68
CA ALA A 27 -12.21 1.25 -10.98
C ALA A 27 -10.98 1.92 -10.31
N PRO A 28 -10.66 1.61 -9.04
CA PRO A 28 -9.50 2.19 -8.38
C PRO A 28 -8.22 1.93 -9.20
N LEU A 29 -7.55 3.01 -9.61
CA LEU A 29 -6.32 2.90 -10.38
C LEU A 29 -5.26 2.13 -9.57
N PRO A 30 -4.47 1.24 -10.21
CA PRO A 30 -3.38 0.56 -9.55
C PRO A 30 -2.34 1.57 -9.04
N LEU A 31 -1.70 1.27 -7.89
CA LEU A 31 -0.78 2.18 -7.18
C LEU A 31 0.26 2.82 -8.10
N VAL A 32 0.81 2.07 -9.05
CA VAL A 32 1.79 2.56 -10.01
C VAL A 32 1.29 3.77 -10.81
N GLU A 33 0.02 3.80 -11.18
CA GLU A 33 -0.59 4.88 -11.96
C GLU A 33 -0.85 6.12 -11.08
N ARG A 34 -1.16 5.92 -9.79
CA ARG A 34 -1.25 7.01 -8.80
C ARG A 34 0.12 7.61 -8.52
N LEU A 35 1.15 6.77 -8.41
CA LEU A 35 2.54 7.19 -8.18
C LEU A 35 3.10 7.99 -9.35
N ARG A 36 2.84 7.57 -10.60
CA ARG A 36 3.25 8.31 -11.81
C ARG A 36 2.64 9.72 -11.90
N LYS A 37 1.43 9.92 -11.38
CA LYS A 37 0.78 11.25 -11.34
C LYS A 37 1.44 12.20 -10.33
N ILE A 38 2.10 11.68 -9.30
CA ILE A 38 2.81 12.49 -8.29
C ILE A 38 4.16 13.00 -8.84
N THR A 39 4.78 12.27 -9.79
CA THR A 39 6.13 12.58 -10.29
C THR A 39 6.17 13.66 -11.38
N LEU A 40 5.04 14.07 -11.95
CA LEU A 40 5.00 15.12 -12.97
C LEU A 40 4.67 16.48 -12.34
N PRO A 41 5.60 17.45 -12.34
CA PRO A 41 5.26 18.82 -12.05
C PRO A 41 4.20 19.28 -13.05
N ARG A 42 3.15 19.91 -12.54
CA ARG A 42 2.14 20.60 -13.33
C ARG A 42 2.77 21.84 -13.94
N ASP A 43 3.57 21.67 -14.99
CA ASP A 43 4.01 22.79 -15.81
C ASP A 43 2.79 23.35 -16.53
N LYS A 44 2.54 24.63 -16.26
CA LYS A 44 1.51 25.43 -16.91
C LYS A 44 1.76 25.37 -18.43
N GLU A 45 0.84 24.75 -19.16
CA GLU A 45 0.67 25.02 -20.59
C GLU A 45 0.27 26.49 -20.75
N ASP A 46 1.25 27.36 -20.95
CA ASP A 46 1.06 28.63 -21.63
C ASP A 46 2.01 28.72 -22.83
N SER A 47 1.40 28.57 -24.00
CA SER A 47 1.74 29.18 -25.29
C SER A 47 3.22 29.43 -25.62
N LEU A 48 3.83 28.56 -26.44
CA LEU A 48 4.58 29.04 -27.63
C LEU A 48 4.84 27.98 -28.72
N LYS A 49 4.17 28.18 -29.86
CA LYS A 49 4.46 27.79 -31.26
C LYS A 49 5.51 26.69 -31.56
N ARG A 50 5.02 25.65 -32.26
CA ARG A 50 5.78 24.78 -33.18
C ARG A 50 6.52 25.61 -34.26
N PRO A 51 7.61 25.06 -34.82
CA PRO A 51 7.49 24.58 -36.19
C PRO A 51 8.04 23.17 -36.41
N ALA A 52 7.50 22.53 -37.45
CA ALA A 52 7.89 21.22 -37.94
C ALA A 52 9.22 21.25 -38.71
N GLY A 53 10.00 20.18 -38.59
CA GLY A 53 11.15 19.86 -39.45
C GLY A 53 11.36 18.34 -39.47
N PRO A 54 11.50 17.69 -40.65
CA PRO A 54 11.55 16.24 -40.77
C PRO A 54 12.98 15.74 -41.00
N LEU A 55 13.46 14.76 -40.24
CA LEU A 55 14.52 13.85 -40.71
C LEU A 55 14.29 12.44 -40.15
N GLN A 56 14.34 11.49 -41.08
CA GLN A 56 14.05 10.07 -40.93
C GLN A 56 15.21 9.30 -40.30
N ALA A 57 14.83 8.21 -39.62
CA ALA A 57 15.43 6.87 -39.60
C ALA A 57 16.96 6.72 -39.51
N ALA A 58 17.40 6.13 -38.41
CA ALA A 58 18.41 5.08 -38.44
C ALA A 58 18.15 4.11 -37.28
N ASP A 59 17.63 2.93 -37.61
CA ASP A 59 17.65 1.75 -36.75
C ASP A 59 19.10 1.36 -36.49
N LEU A 60 19.49 1.31 -35.21
CA LEU A 60 20.67 0.59 -34.78
C LEU A 60 20.29 -0.24 -33.57
N GLU A 61 19.97 -1.51 -33.83
CA GLU A 61 19.85 -2.52 -32.80
C GLU A 61 21.19 -2.68 -32.08
N THR A 62 21.18 -2.58 -30.75
CA THR A 62 22.25 -3.07 -29.87
C THR A 62 21.61 -3.66 -28.61
N PRO A 63 22.13 -4.80 -28.12
CA PRO A 63 21.38 -5.74 -27.31
C PRO A 63 21.44 -5.40 -25.83
N GLY A 64 20.33 -5.66 -25.12
CA GLY A 64 20.33 -5.80 -23.67
C GLY A 64 20.20 -4.47 -22.91
N PHE A 65 19.18 -3.67 -23.22
CA PHE A 65 18.72 -2.70 -22.24
C PHE A 65 17.91 -3.44 -21.19
N ILE A 66 18.47 -3.53 -19.99
CA ILE A 66 17.77 -3.98 -18.78
C ILE A 66 16.49 -3.17 -18.73
N ALA A 67 15.35 -3.82 -18.96
CA ALA A 67 14.06 -3.27 -18.58
C ALA A 67 14.11 -3.13 -17.06
N SER A 68 14.51 -1.94 -16.58
CA SER A 68 14.11 -1.45 -15.27
C SER A 68 12.59 -1.33 -15.34
N GLN A 69 11.91 -2.46 -15.12
CA GLN A 69 10.47 -2.53 -15.02
C GLN A 69 10.12 -1.98 -13.64
N GLU A 70 9.69 -0.73 -13.67
CA GLU A 70 9.24 0.11 -12.57
C GLU A 70 8.31 -0.64 -11.60
N GLY A 71 8.79 -0.89 -10.37
CA GLY A 71 8.02 -1.28 -9.18
C GLY A 71 7.21 -2.59 -9.25
N SER A 72 7.36 -3.46 -8.25
CA SER A 72 6.44 -4.58 -8.08
C SER A 72 5.04 -4.10 -7.67
N THR A 73 3.98 -4.71 -8.22
CA THR A 73 2.61 -4.36 -7.80
C THR A 73 2.32 -4.92 -6.40
N ILE A 74 1.30 -4.40 -5.69
CA ILE A 74 0.84 -5.01 -4.41
C ILE A 74 0.64 -6.53 -4.57
N ARG A 75 0.09 -6.95 -5.72
CA ARG A 75 -0.16 -8.37 -6.01
C ARG A 75 1.14 -9.18 -6.07
N ASP A 76 2.18 -8.61 -6.67
CA ASP A 76 3.49 -9.27 -6.80
C ASP A 76 4.17 -9.39 -5.44
N LEU A 77 4.10 -8.35 -4.61
CA LEU A 77 4.57 -8.40 -3.22
C LEU A 77 3.83 -9.46 -2.40
N CYS A 78 2.49 -9.50 -2.49
CA CYS A 78 1.71 -10.51 -1.77
C CYS A 78 1.93 -11.93 -2.30
N LYS A 79 2.28 -12.09 -3.58
CA LYS A 79 2.70 -13.38 -4.13
C LYS A 79 4.07 -13.79 -3.58
N ALA A 80 5.05 -12.88 -3.63
CA ALA A 80 6.38 -13.13 -3.08
C ALA A 80 6.33 -13.45 -1.57
N HIS A 81 5.48 -12.76 -0.81
CA HIS A 81 5.25 -13.07 0.60
C HIS A 81 4.74 -14.50 0.81
N ARG A 82 3.76 -14.94 0.01
CA ARG A 82 3.21 -16.30 0.09
C ARG A 82 4.21 -17.37 -0.33
N ASP A 83 5.00 -17.10 -1.37
CA ASP A 83 5.93 -18.07 -1.94
C ASP A 83 7.21 -18.23 -1.10
N TYR A 84 7.70 -17.14 -0.49
CA TYR A 84 9.00 -17.10 0.19
C TYR A 84 8.91 -16.87 1.70
N GLY A 85 7.78 -16.37 2.20
CA GLY A 85 7.58 -16.02 3.60
C GLY A 85 8.13 -14.64 3.99
N ARG A 86 7.58 -14.10 5.09
CA ARG A 86 7.93 -12.79 5.66
C ARG A 86 9.42 -12.61 5.95
N ASP A 87 10.04 -13.63 6.54
CA ASP A 87 11.40 -13.51 7.08
C ASP A 87 12.48 -13.83 6.02
N SER A 88 12.09 -14.18 4.80
CA SER A 88 13.02 -14.44 3.69
C SER A 88 13.84 -13.20 3.33
N PRO A 89 15.18 -13.32 3.19
CA PRO A 89 16.03 -12.22 2.72
C PRO A 89 15.59 -11.64 1.37
N TYR A 90 15.07 -12.49 0.47
CA TYR A 90 14.55 -12.05 -0.83
C TYR A 90 13.33 -11.13 -0.66
N PHE A 91 12.32 -11.58 0.07
CA PHE A 91 11.11 -10.78 0.26
C PHE A 91 11.40 -9.48 1.04
N ARG A 92 12.27 -9.55 2.05
CA ARG A 92 12.73 -8.37 2.80
C ARG A 92 13.39 -7.34 1.90
N GLY A 93 14.29 -7.78 1.01
CA GLY A 93 14.98 -6.92 0.05
C GLY A 93 14.02 -6.33 -0.98
N LEU A 94 13.12 -7.15 -1.51
CA LEU A 94 12.10 -6.74 -2.48
C LEU A 94 11.19 -5.67 -1.89
N LEU A 95 10.56 -5.95 -0.74
CA LEU A 95 9.63 -5.02 -0.08
C LEU A 95 10.27 -3.66 0.21
N ARG A 96 11.51 -3.65 0.71
CA ARG A 96 12.24 -2.39 0.98
C ARG A 96 12.54 -1.63 -0.30
N SER A 97 13.09 -2.31 -1.31
CA SER A 97 13.48 -1.68 -2.57
C SER A 97 12.29 -1.05 -3.28
N ASP A 98 11.15 -1.75 -3.32
CA ASP A 98 9.93 -1.24 -3.96
C ASP A 98 9.34 -0.04 -3.21
N LEU A 99 9.29 -0.10 -1.88
CA LEU A 99 8.77 1.00 -1.06
C LEU A 99 9.71 2.20 -1.02
N ASP A 100 11.03 2.01 -1.15
CA ASP A 100 12.02 3.09 -1.19
C ASP A 100 12.02 3.82 -2.54
N ALA A 101 11.66 3.14 -3.64
CA ALA A 101 11.58 3.73 -4.97
C ALA A 101 10.38 4.68 -5.17
N ALA A 102 9.44 4.74 -4.23
CA ALA A 102 8.20 5.49 -4.34
C ALA A 102 7.87 6.30 -3.08
N VAL A 103 7.13 7.40 -3.26
CA VAL A 103 6.45 8.09 -2.15
C VAL A 103 5.13 7.38 -1.91
N VAL A 104 5.02 6.67 -0.79
CA VAL A 104 3.85 5.82 -0.48
C VAL A 104 3.03 6.46 0.63
N ILE A 105 1.74 6.64 0.39
CA ILE A 105 0.81 7.24 1.36
C ILE A 105 0.30 6.19 2.38
N PRO A 106 -0.15 6.61 3.58
CA PRO A 106 -0.64 5.69 4.61
C PRO A 106 -1.76 4.74 4.16
N ALA A 107 -2.67 5.19 3.29
CA ALA A 107 -3.74 4.35 2.74
C ALA A 107 -3.18 3.16 1.95
N ASP A 108 -2.17 3.42 1.11
CA ASP A 108 -1.55 2.40 0.26
C ASP A 108 -0.74 1.41 1.10
N LEU A 109 -0.07 1.88 2.15
CA LEU A 109 0.60 1.02 3.13
C LEU A 109 -0.41 0.09 3.82
N LYS A 110 -1.52 0.64 4.33
CA LYS A 110 -2.59 -0.16 4.95
C LYS A 110 -3.13 -1.21 3.98
N GLN A 111 -3.35 -0.84 2.72
CA GLN A 111 -3.80 -1.79 1.68
C GLN A 111 -2.77 -2.89 1.45
N LEU A 112 -1.49 -2.54 1.28
CA LEU A 112 -0.40 -3.50 1.11
C LEU A 112 -0.32 -4.48 2.29
N PHE A 113 -0.21 -3.97 3.52
CA PHE A 113 -0.05 -4.82 4.70
C PHE A 113 -1.30 -5.64 5.03
N SER A 114 -2.50 -5.18 4.66
CA SER A 114 -3.72 -6.00 4.77
C SER A 114 -3.72 -7.22 3.84
N CYS A 115 -2.90 -7.20 2.79
CA CYS A 115 -2.72 -8.31 1.86
C CYS A 115 -1.56 -9.24 2.28
N LEU A 116 -0.64 -8.74 3.11
CA LEU A 116 0.50 -9.50 3.65
C LEU A 116 0.15 -10.24 4.95
N LEU A 117 -0.76 -9.69 5.75
CA LEU A 117 -1.09 -10.17 7.09
C LEU A 117 -2.53 -10.69 7.14
N ASP A 118 -2.81 -11.63 8.04
CA ASP A 118 -4.19 -11.97 8.34
C ASP A 118 -4.92 -10.83 9.10
N SER A 119 -6.24 -10.95 9.29
CA SER A 119 -7.03 -9.88 9.92
C SER A 119 -6.61 -9.54 11.35
N THR A 120 -6.04 -10.49 12.11
CA THR A 120 -5.59 -10.28 13.48
C THR A 120 -4.20 -9.67 13.48
N GLU A 121 -3.29 -10.26 12.70
CA GLU A 121 -1.94 -9.74 12.50
C GLU A 121 -1.96 -8.30 11.98
N PHE A 122 -2.84 -7.99 11.03
CA PHE A 122 -2.98 -6.64 10.51
C PHE A 122 -3.37 -5.62 11.59
N LYS A 123 -4.27 -5.97 12.51
CA LYS A 123 -4.65 -5.09 13.63
C LYS A 123 -3.48 -4.87 14.58
N LEU A 124 -2.74 -5.94 14.90
CA LEU A 124 -1.53 -5.84 15.73
C LEU A 124 -0.46 -4.98 15.07
N TRP A 125 -0.29 -5.12 13.76
CA TRP A 125 0.61 -4.31 12.96
C TRP A 125 0.22 -2.83 12.98
N VAL A 126 -1.07 -2.50 12.78
CA VAL A 126 -1.56 -1.11 12.85
C VAL A 126 -1.25 -0.49 14.22
N GLU A 127 -1.44 -1.22 15.30
CA GLU A 127 -1.14 -0.73 16.65
C GLU A 127 0.38 -0.57 16.89
N ALA A 128 1.19 -1.53 16.43
CA ALA A 128 2.65 -1.43 16.51
C ALA A 128 3.18 -0.23 15.70
N TRP A 129 2.66 -0.04 14.49
CA TRP A 129 3.01 1.09 13.63
C TRP A 129 2.60 2.43 14.25
N ARG A 130 1.37 2.52 14.77
CA ARG A 130 0.87 3.69 15.51
C ARG A 130 1.78 4.03 16.68
N GLN A 131 2.22 3.03 17.44
CA GLN A 131 3.09 3.25 18.59
C GLN A 131 4.45 3.80 18.17
N GLN A 132 5.07 3.23 17.13
CA GLN A 132 6.33 3.75 16.61
C GLN A 132 6.20 5.20 16.11
N LEU A 133 5.10 5.54 15.41
CA LEU A 133 4.87 6.91 14.94
C LEU A 133 4.62 7.89 16.08
N ARG A 134 3.95 7.46 17.15
CA ARG A 134 3.77 8.29 18.35
C ARG A 134 5.12 8.67 18.98
N GLU A 135 6.08 7.75 18.97
CA GLU A 135 7.43 7.99 19.49
C GLU A 135 8.27 8.89 18.57
N ALA A 136 8.07 8.79 17.25
CA ALA A 136 8.75 9.62 16.25
C ALA A 136 8.14 11.03 16.09
N LEU A 137 6.88 11.24 16.49
CA LEU A 137 6.19 12.52 16.28
C LEU A 137 6.92 13.73 16.88
N PRO A 138 7.49 13.69 18.11
CA PRO A 138 8.22 14.83 18.66
C PRO A 138 9.48 15.21 17.87
N SER A 139 10.17 14.25 17.24
CA SER A 139 11.33 14.55 16.40
C SER A 139 10.91 15.15 15.06
N LEU A 140 9.83 14.64 14.45
CA LEU A 140 9.22 15.20 13.24
C LEU A 140 8.77 16.66 13.45
N LEU A 141 8.18 16.98 14.59
CA LEU A 141 7.74 18.34 14.92
C LEU A 141 8.90 19.33 15.13
N ARG A 142 10.13 18.85 15.32
CA ARG A 142 11.34 19.69 15.40
C ARG A 142 12.01 19.91 14.04
N ASP A 143 11.63 19.15 13.03
CA ASP A 143 12.20 19.23 11.69
C ASP A 143 11.35 20.14 10.81
N LEU A 144 11.98 21.20 10.28
CA LEU A 144 11.34 22.21 9.45
C LEU A 144 10.68 21.64 8.18
N GLU A 145 11.16 20.50 7.67
CA GLU A 145 10.59 19.86 6.48
C GLU A 145 9.34 19.01 6.78
N THR A 146 9.02 18.80 8.05
CA THR A 146 7.89 17.93 8.47
C THR A 146 7.01 18.52 9.57
N ALA A 147 7.40 19.63 10.20
CA ALA A 147 6.72 20.15 11.37
C ALA A 147 5.28 20.60 11.08
N VAL A 148 5.01 21.00 9.85
CA VAL A 148 3.69 21.45 9.39
C VAL A 148 3.26 20.74 8.11
N ASP A 149 1.95 20.59 7.94
CA ASP A 149 1.30 20.19 6.69
C ASP A 149 1.33 21.32 5.65
N ASP A 150 0.87 21.05 4.42
CA ASP A 150 0.81 22.06 3.35
C ASP A 150 -0.13 23.24 3.68
N ASN A 151 -1.03 23.09 4.67
CA ASN A 151 -1.92 24.13 5.14
C ASN A 151 -1.33 24.96 6.30
N GLY A 152 -0.12 24.64 6.75
CA GLY A 152 0.55 25.28 7.90
C GLY A 152 0.07 24.80 9.27
N ASN A 153 -0.71 23.72 9.35
CA ASN A 153 -1.09 23.09 10.61
C ASN A 153 0.04 22.18 11.12
N PRO A 154 0.24 22.05 12.44
CA PRO A 154 1.21 21.11 12.97
C PRO A 154 0.90 19.67 12.56
N LEU A 155 1.95 18.92 12.21
CA LEU A 155 1.83 17.50 11.90
C LEU A 155 1.27 16.73 13.11
N THR A 156 0.34 15.80 12.87
CA THR A 156 -0.26 14.96 13.92
C THR A 156 -0.13 13.48 13.61
N LEU A 157 -0.40 12.64 14.62
CA LEU A 157 -0.45 11.18 14.42
C LEU A 157 -1.53 10.78 13.40
N GLU A 158 -2.63 11.52 13.30
CA GLU A 158 -3.69 11.26 12.31
C GLU A 158 -3.20 11.46 10.87
N HIS A 159 -2.32 12.45 10.62
CA HIS A 159 -1.66 12.61 9.31
C HIS A 159 -0.88 11.35 8.97
N LEU A 160 0.04 10.96 9.87
CA LEU A 160 0.97 9.83 9.65
C LEU A 160 0.24 8.49 9.50
N MET A 161 -0.91 8.34 10.15
CA MET A 161 -1.74 7.14 10.05
C MET A 161 -2.76 7.22 8.91
N GLY A 162 -2.97 8.37 8.25
CA GLY A 162 -4.06 8.55 7.29
C GLY A 162 -5.43 8.31 7.92
N GLU A 163 -5.69 8.96 9.06
CA GLU A 163 -6.92 8.84 9.86
C GLU A 163 -7.65 10.18 9.95
N GLY A 164 -8.89 10.16 10.44
CA GLY A 164 -9.68 11.39 10.59
C GLY A 164 -9.89 12.07 9.24
N ARG A 165 -9.45 13.34 9.12
CA ARG A 165 -9.51 14.11 7.88
C ARG A 165 -8.70 13.45 6.75
N TRP A 166 -7.58 12.80 7.08
CA TRP A 166 -6.69 12.17 6.10
C TRP A 166 -7.12 10.75 5.75
N ALA A 167 -8.38 10.37 5.98
CA ALA A 167 -8.90 9.08 5.52
C ALA A 167 -9.00 9.02 3.98
N ASP A 168 -9.16 10.16 3.30
CA ASP A 168 -9.11 10.25 1.83
C ASP A 168 -7.64 10.21 1.35
N PRO A 169 -7.28 9.26 0.47
CA PRO A 169 -5.95 9.20 -0.14
C PRO A 169 -5.50 10.48 -0.87
N SER A 170 -6.44 11.30 -1.34
CA SER A 170 -6.16 12.57 -2.03
C SER A 170 -5.59 13.58 -1.05
N ASP A 171 -6.22 13.71 0.13
CA ASP A 171 -5.76 14.59 1.22
C ASP A 171 -4.40 14.13 1.76
N GLN A 172 -4.13 12.82 1.77
CA GLN A 172 -2.81 12.30 2.15
C GLN A 172 -1.71 12.72 1.17
N THR A 173 -2.04 12.76 -0.12
CA THR A 173 -1.09 13.09 -1.20
C THR A 173 -0.80 14.59 -1.26
N SER A 174 -1.81 15.43 -1.01
CA SER A 174 -1.68 16.87 -1.06
C SER A 174 -1.16 17.48 0.24
N ASP A 175 -1.61 16.99 1.40
CA ASP A 175 -1.41 17.73 2.64
C ASP A 175 -0.20 17.26 3.44
N ILE A 176 0.22 16.00 3.28
CA ILE A 176 1.27 15.41 4.11
C ILE A 176 2.66 15.62 3.48
N PRO A 177 3.64 16.20 4.20
CA PRO A 177 4.99 16.38 3.69
C PRO A 177 5.65 15.07 3.26
N ILE A 178 6.36 15.08 2.12
CA ILE A 178 7.00 13.89 1.54
C ILE A 178 7.93 13.20 2.56
N LYS A 179 8.69 13.97 3.33
CA LYS A 179 9.60 13.42 4.36
C LYS A 179 8.85 12.75 5.51
N ALA A 180 7.67 13.25 5.88
CA ALA A 180 6.81 12.61 6.85
C ALA A 180 6.25 11.29 6.31
N LEU A 181 5.90 11.22 5.02
CA LEU A 181 5.48 9.97 4.36
C LEU A 181 6.59 8.93 4.32
N GLN A 182 7.84 9.34 4.05
CA GLN A 182 9.01 8.45 4.07
C GLN A 182 9.24 7.84 5.46
N ILE A 183 9.18 8.67 6.51
CA ILE A 183 9.32 8.22 7.89
C ILE A 183 8.15 7.31 8.30
N ALA A 184 6.93 7.65 7.88
CA ALA A 184 5.76 6.80 8.11
C ALA A 184 5.94 5.41 7.51
N ARG A 185 6.41 5.33 6.26
CA ARG A 185 6.75 4.10 5.56
C ARG A 185 7.86 3.31 6.26
N GLU A 186 8.94 3.95 6.70
CA GLU A 186 10.03 3.29 7.42
C GLU A 186 9.53 2.60 8.71
N HIS A 187 8.69 3.30 9.48
CA HIS A 187 8.06 2.75 10.67
C HIS A 187 7.05 1.64 10.34
N ALA A 188 6.33 1.72 9.24
CA ALA A 188 5.43 0.66 8.77
C ALA A 188 6.19 -0.64 8.49
N VAL A 189 7.31 -0.54 7.74
CA VAL A 189 8.20 -1.66 7.41
C VAL A 189 8.88 -2.21 8.66
N SER A 190 9.34 -1.33 9.56
CA SER A 190 9.92 -1.70 10.85
C SER A 190 8.93 -2.47 11.72
N ALA A 191 7.70 -1.97 11.87
CA ALA A 191 6.64 -2.64 12.61
C ALA A 191 6.33 -4.03 12.04
N PHE A 192 6.21 -4.15 10.71
CA PHE A 192 5.93 -5.42 10.04
C PHE A 192 6.98 -6.50 10.31
N PHE A 193 8.27 -6.14 10.20
CA PHE A 193 9.36 -7.08 10.46
C PHE A 193 9.67 -7.26 11.96
N GLY A 194 9.20 -6.36 12.81
CA GLY A 194 9.30 -6.46 14.26
C GLY A 194 8.19 -7.29 14.91
N MET A 195 7.14 -7.65 14.17
CA MET A 195 6.08 -8.52 14.67
C MET A 195 6.64 -9.91 15.03
N VAL A 196 6.55 -10.27 16.31
CA VAL A 196 6.78 -11.64 16.75
C VAL A 196 5.66 -12.50 16.15
N PRO A 197 5.96 -13.56 15.38
CA PRO A 197 4.92 -14.45 14.88
C PRO A 197 4.18 -15.06 16.07
N ASP A 198 2.85 -15.20 15.97
CA ASP A 198 1.98 -15.77 17.01
C ASP A 198 2.12 -17.30 17.09
N GLY A 199 3.37 -17.77 17.19
CA GLY A 199 3.75 -19.14 17.40
C GLY A 199 4.42 -19.28 18.77
N PRO A 200 4.33 -20.45 19.42
CA PRO A 200 5.13 -20.71 20.60
C PRO A 200 6.60 -20.50 20.24
N VAL A 201 7.23 -19.49 20.84
CA VAL A 201 8.68 -19.33 20.80
C VAL A 201 9.26 -20.58 21.42
N VAL A 202 9.70 -21.52 20.58
CA VAL A 202 10.35 -22.74 21.04
C VAL A 202 11.68 -22.28 21.65
N PRO A 203 11.88 -22.44 22.96
CA PRO A 203 13.16 -22.05 23.56
C PRO A 203 14.29 -22.79 22.88
N TYR A 204 15.43 -22.14 22.64
CA TYR A 204 16.57 -22.72 21.92
C TYR A 204 16.98 -24.10 22.45
N TYR A 205 16.88 -24.34 23.75
CA TYR A 205 17.19 -25.63 24.38
C TYR A 205 16.22 -26.77 24.02
N LYS A 206 15.07 -26.47 23.40
CA LYS A 206 14.09 -27.45 22.89
C LYS A 206 14.21 -27.66 21.38
N ILE A 207 15.05 -26.89 20.69
CA ILE A 207 15.26 -27.03 19.24
C ILE A 207 16.31 -28.12 19.03
N MET A 208 15.86 -29.29 18.56
CA MET A 208 16.72 -30.41 18.18
C MET A 208 16.79 -30.52 16.66
N GLN A 209 17.96 -30.88 16.13
CA GLN A 209 18.11 -31.23 14.72
C GLN A 209 17.28 -32.48 14.44
N GLY A 210 16.42 -32.40 13.42
CA GLY A 210 15.62 -33.57 13.01
C GLY A 210 16.52 -34.68 12.48
N ALA A 211 16.14 -35.95 12.71
CA ALA A 211 16.92 -37.11 12.25
C ALA A 211 17.14 -37.16 10.71
N LYS A 212 16.36 -36.40 9.95
CA LYS A 212 16.45 -36.26 8.48
C LYS A 212 16.73 -34.81 8.04
N GLU A 213 16.97 -33.90 8.99
CA GLU A 213 17.26 -32.49 8.72
C GLU A 213 18.76 -32.31 8.49
N SER A 214 19.15 -31.58 7.44
CA SER A 214 20.55 -31.22 7.23
C SER A 214 21.02 -30.23 8.29
N PHE A 215 22.32 -30.26 8.61
CA PHE A 215 22.88 -29.34 9.60
C PHE A 215 22.64 -27.86 9.22
N THR A 216 22.79 -27.51 7.94
CA THR A 216 22.57 -26.14 7.46
C THR A 216 21.14 -25.68 7.72
N LYS A 217 20.16 -26.53 7.42
CA LYS A 217 18.74 -26.24 7.64
C LYS A 217 18.39 -26.13 9.13
N PHE A 218 19.07 -26.89 9.98
CA PHE A 218 18.94 -26.77 11.43
C PHE A 218 19.49 -25.43 11.94
N VAL A 219 20.67 -25.01 11.48
CA VAL A 219 21.28 -23.72 11.87
C VAL A 219 20.43 -22.53 11.42
N GLU A 220 19.80 -22.61 10.24
CA GLU A 220 18.84 -21.59 9.77
C GLU A 220 17.64 -21.40 10.70
N ARG A 221 17.25 -22.41 11.51
CA ARG A 221 16.19 -22.26 12.53
C ARG A 221 16.67 -21.61 13.83
N LEU A 222 17.98 -21.41 13.99
CA LEU A 222 18.60 -20.85 15.19
C LEU A 222 19.04 -19.38 15.04
N THR A 223 18.94 -18.82 13.83
CA THR A 223 19.40 -17.45 13.49
C THR A 223 18.21 -16.59 13.11
#